data_AF-A0A7W8ZM35-F1
#
_entry.id   AF-A0A7W8ZM35-F1
#
_cell.length_a   1.000
_cell.length_b   1.000
_cell.length_c   1.000
_cell.angle_alpha   90.00
_cell.angle_beta   90.00
_cell.angle_gamma   90.00
#
_symmetry.space_group_name_H-M   'P 1'
#
loop_
_entity.id
_entity.type
_entity.pdbx_description
1 polymer ?
#
loop_
_entity_poly.entity_id
_entity_poly.type
_entity_poly.pdbx_seq_one_letter_code
_entity_poly.pdbx_strand_id
1 'polypeptide(L)' 'MEQYIYEDEYRGQKRKLLILSVEDGSGYRVFLEAKFIGLITPVVNEETLSWQTDYNILKPIVKKIGEWIEKSN' A
#
# COMPACT_ATOMS: atom_id res chain seq x y z
N MET A 1 9.82 -7.63 9.52
CA MET A 1 8.39 -7.48 9.16
C MET A 1 7.95 -6.13 9.67
N GLU A 2 7.57 -5.25 8.75
CA GLU A 2 7.16 -3.87 9.04
C GLU A 2 5.64 -3.77 8.92
N GLN A 3 5.06 -2.90 9.75
CA GLN A 3 3.63 -2.68 9.82
C GLN A 3 3.34 -1.18 9.79
N TYR A 4 2.38 -0.79 8.97
CA TYR A 4 1.91 0.59 8.85
C TYR A 4 0.39 0.66 8.97
N ILE A 5 -0.09 1.78 9.47
CA ILE A 5 -1.49 2.18 9.39
C ILE A 5 -1.57 3.37 8.44
N TYR A 6 -2.35 3.24 7.38
CA TYR A 6 -2.63 4.30 6.43
C TYR A 6 -4.09 4.73 6.56
N GLU A 7 -4.32 6.03 6.69
CA GLU A 7 -5.68 6.58 6.76
C GLU A 7 -5.94 7.43 5.51
N ASP A 8 -7.09 7.21 4.88
CA ASP A 8 -7.58 8.05 3.80
C ASP A 8 -9.10 8.26 3.88
N GLU A 9 -9.61 9.05 2.95
CA GLU A 9 -11.03 9.28 2.77
C GLU A 9 -11.49 8.68 1.44
N TYR A 10 -12.47 7.78 1.52
CA TYR A 10 -13.10 7.17 0.35
C TYR A 10 -14.59 7.51 0.36
N ARG A 11 -15.06 8.25 -0.65
CA ARG A 11 -16.45 8.71 -0.78
C ARG A 11 -16.97 9.45 0.47
N GLY A 12 -16.14 10.32 1.06
CA GLY A 12 -16.50 11.08 2.26
C GLY A 12 -16.43 10.28 3.57
N GLN A 13 -16.03 9.00 3.51
CA GLN A 13 -15.85 8.17 4.70
C GLN A 13 -14.37 7.96 4.96
N LYS A 14 -13.93 8.27 6.18
CA LYS A 14 -12.59 7.91 6.66
C LYS A 14 -12.49 6.40 6.76
N ARG A 15 -11.40 5.83 6.24
CA ARG A 15 -11.07 4.42 6.42
C ARG A 15 -9.61 4.27 6.85
N LYS A 16 -9.33 3.18 7.56
CA LYS A 16 -7.99 2.82 8.01
C LYS A 16 -7.58 1.52 7.35
N LEU A 17 -6.42 1.55 6.69
CA LEU A 17 -5.82 0.40 6.06
C LEU A 17 -4.64 -0.07 6.91
N LEU A 18 -4.60 -1.37 7.18
CA LEU A 18 -3.44 -2.04 7.76
C LEU A 18 -2.56 -2.51 6.60
N ILE A 19 -1.27 -2.17 6.65
CA ILE A 19 -0.29 -2.51 5.64
C ILE A 19 0.81 -3.33 6.30
N LEU A 20 1.10 -4.51 5.74
CA LEU A 20 2.11 -5.42 6.27
C LEU A 20 3.13 -5.73 5.18
N SER A 21 4.42 -5.56 5.47
CA SER A 21 5.48 -5.96 4.54
C SER A 21 5.56 -7.48 4.43
N VAL A 22 5.79 -7.98 3.22
CA VAL A 22 6.07 -9.40 2.97
C VAL A 22 7.53 -9.69 3.34
N GLU A 23 7.80 -10.83 3.97
CA GLU A 23 9.13 -11.17 4.52
C GLU A 23 10.26 -11.20 3.47
N ASP A 24 9.92 -11.49 2.22
CA ASP A 24 10.86 -11.50 1.09
C ASP A 24 11.10 -10.12 0.47
N GLY A 25 10.47 -9.07 1.02
CA GLY A 25 10.55 -7.70 0.48
C GLY A 25 9.82 -7.51 -0.85
N SER A 26 9.06 -8.51 -1.32
CA SER A 26 8.38 -8.45 -2.63
C SER A 26 7.26 -7.41 -2.70
N GLY A 27 6.77 -6.94 -1.55
CA GLY A 27 5.75 -5.91 -1.50
C GLY A 27 5.06 -5.82 -0.14
N TYR A 28 3.84 -5.27 -0.16
CA TYR A 28 3.07 -4.98 1.04
C TYR A 28 1.62 -5.41 0.86
N ARG A 29 1.13 -6.23 1.79
CA ARG A 29 -0.27 -6.67 1.86
C ARG A 29 -1.11 -5.58 2.51
N VAL A 30 -2.24 -5.26 1.91
CA VAL A 30 -3.16 -4.22 2.36
C VAL A 30 -4.44 -4.86 2.86
N PHE A 31 -4.88 -4.45 4.05
CA PHE A 31 -6.06 -4.93 4.72
C PHE A 31 -6.99 -3.77 5.10
N LEU A 32 -8.29 -3.98 4.97
CA LEU A 32 -9.34 -3.10 5.47
C LEU A 32 -10.21 -3.91 6.43
N GLU A 33 -10.35 -3.47 7.68
CA GLU A 33 -11.16 -4.15 8.70
C GLU A 33 -10.83 -5.66 8.81
N ALA A 34 -9.53 -5.98 8.90
CA ALA A 34 -8.98 -7.34 8.92
C ALA A 34 -9.22 -8.19 7.65
N LYS A 35 -9.81 -7.63 6.59
CA LYS A 35 -9.95 -8.29 5.29
C LYS A 35 -8.82 -7.91 4.35
N PHE A 36 -8.17 -8.90 3.76
CA PHE A 36 -7.18 -8.66 2.69
C PHE A 36 -7.88 -8.07 1.46
N ILE A 37 -7.41 -6.91 0.99
CA ILE A 37 -7.97 -6.23 -0.18
C ILE A 37 -6.99 -6.14 -1.36
N GLY A 38 -5.72 -6.45 -1.14
CA GLY A 38 -4.75 -6.58 -2.22
C GLY A 38 -3.30 -6.43 -1.79
N LEU A 39 -2.42 -6.47 -2.78
CA LEU A 39 -0.98 -6.31 -2.65
C LEU A 39 -0.54 -5.07 -3.41
N ILE A 40 0.40 -4.32 -2.86
CA ILE A 40 1.15 -3.28 -3.59
C ILE A 40 2.62 -3.68 -3.65
N THR A 41 3.29 -3.40 -4.76
CA THR A 41 4.68 -3.79 -4.99
C THR A 41 5.51 -2.59 -5.44
N PRO A 42 6.69 -2.36 -4.85
CA PRO A 42 7.65 -1.40 -5.37
C PRO A 42 8.27 -1.96 -6.67
N VAL A 43 8.36 -1.13 -7.70
CA VAL A 43 9.00 -1.44 -8.97
C VAL A 43 10.03 -0.35 -9.25
N VAL A 44 11.30 -0.75 -9.22
CA VAL A 44 12.44 0.14 -9.51
C VAL A 44 12.74 0.06 -10.99
N ASN A 45 12.71 1.20 -11.68
CA ASN A 45 13.00 1.28 -13.10
C ASN A 45 13.91 2.49 -13.38
N GLU A 46 15.11 2.26 -13.91
CA GLU A 46 16.06 3.32 -14.33
C GLU A 46 16.14 4.50 -13.34
N GLU A 47 16.37 4.20 -12.05
CA GLU A 47 16.45 5.15 -10.92
C GLU A 47 15.13 5.74 -10.39
N THR A 48 13.99 5.34 -10.95
CA THR A 48 12.66 5.75 -10.47
C THR A 48 11.97 4.62 -9.71
N LEU A 49 11.61 4.86 -8.44
CA LEU A 49 10.75 3.97 -7.66
C LEU A 49 9.28 4.27 -8.00
N SER A 50 8.55 3.24 -8.44
CA SER A 50 7.12 3.32 -8.72
C SER A 50 6.37 2.26 -7.92
N TRP A 51 5.11 2.53 -7.59
CA TRP A 51 4.27 1.62 -6.82
C TRP A 51 3.14 1.09 -7.68
N GLN A 52 3.00 -0.23 -7.73
CA GLN A 52 2.07 -0.91 -8.63
C GLN A 52 1.18 -1.89 -7.86
N THR A 53 0.04 -2.22 -8.47
CA THR A 53 -0.92 -3.19 -7.95
C THR A 53 -1.79 -3.72 -9.08
N ASP A 54 -2.06 -5.03 -9.05
CA ASP A 54 -3.04 -5.66 -9.93
C ASP A 54 -4.48 -5.53 -9.41
N TYR A 55 -4.65 -5.10 -8.16
CA TYR A 55 -5.94 -5.04 -7.49
C TYR A 55 -6.66 -3.73 -7.82
N ASN A 56 -7.78 -3.82 -8.55
CA ASN A 56 -8.55 -2.65 -8.99
C ASN A 56 -8.97 -1.70 -7.85
N ILE A 57 -9.25 -2.24 -6.66
CA ILE A 57 -9.61 -1.43 -5.48
C ILE A 57 -8.45 -0.55 -4.98
N LEU A 58 -7.20 -0.97 -5.22
CA LEU A 58 -6.00 -0.27 -4.77
C LEU A 58 -5.44 0.67 -5.84
N LYS A 59 -5.73 0.48 -7.13
CA LYS A 59 -5.24 1.34 -8.22
C LYS A 59 -5.38 2.85 -7.97
N PRO A 60 -6.49 3.37 -7.38
CA PRO A 60 -6.63 4.80 -7.14
C PRO A 60 -5.74 5.35 -6.01
N ILE A 61 -5.22 4.47 -5.14
CA ILE A 61 -4.51 4.85 -3.91
C ILE A 61 -3.09 4.27 -3.80
N VAL A 62 -2.70 3.35 -4.69
CA VAL A 62 -1.42 2.63 -4.66
C VAL A 62 -0.22 3.56 -4.54
N LYS A 63 -0.21 4.63 -5.34
CA LYS A 63 0.86 5.63 -5.31
C LYS A 63 0.93 6.34 -3.95
N LYS A 64 -0.23 6.74 -3.40
CA LYS A 64 -0.30 7.43 -2.10
C LYS A 64 0.14 6.53 -0.95
N ILE A 65 -0.23 5.26 -0.99
CA ILE A 65 0.21 4.28 0.01
C ILE A 65 1.72 4.09 -0.09
N GLY A 66 2.26 3.93 -1.29
CA GLY A 66 3.69 3.79 -1.51
C GLY A 66 4.52 4.96 -1.00
N GLU A 67 4.14 6.19 -1.39
CA GLU A 67 4.76 7.42 -0.89
C GLU A 67 4.65 7.57 0.64
N TRP A 68 3.59 7.04 1.25
CA TRP A 68 3.42 7.05 2.70
C TRP A 68 4.39 6.09 3.40
N ILE A 69 4.58 4.89 2.85
CA ILE A 69 5.55 3.91 3.34
C ILE A 69 6.96 4.50 3.26
N GLU A 70 7.33 5.10 2.12
CA GLU A 70 8.64 5.74 1.94
C GLU A 70 8.93 6.83 2.98
N LYS A 71 7.91 7.61 3.37
CA LYS A 71 8.06 8.65 4.39
C LYS A 71 8.07 8.13 5.83
N SER A 72 7.60 6.90 6.03
CA SER A 72 7.51 6.26 7.35
C SER A 72 8.77 5.47 7.71
N ASN A 73 9.66 5.24 6.74
CA ASN A 73 10.98 4.62 6.89
C ASN A 73 12.08 5.69 6.93
#